data_AF-A0A166J813-F1
#
_entry.id   AF-A0A166J813-F1
#
_cell.length_a   1.000
_cell.length_b   1.000
_cell.length_c   1.000
_cell.angle_alpha   90.00
_cell.angle_beta   90.00
_cell.angle_gamma   90.00
#
_symmetry.space_group_name_H-M   'P 1'
#
loop_
_entity.id
_entity.type
_entity.pdbx_description
1 polymer ?
#
loop_
_entity_poly.entity_id
_entity_poly.type
_entity_poly.pdbx_seq_one_letter_code
_entity_poly.pdbx_strand_id
1 'polypeptide(L)'
;MANMSCSFEFPSINDLLAQAEAGQANITTVVSTCEGICSMAWGAGNPDLSGIGLIICYVLQAVLTVLFGPLFCVFYYHFHDDLADGTKTKLGEKLEELHDTFLDTIAQFSIPVAVATVIRFHQNPPFYEIDFMHSLTTMQLLSLLATAVTAGIFGPSDNYKSTIRIIVICIYGLFDFGFYMGLVGGLRTSAARWEAINELGNACQAYGTLLPGFEAIQKLRSLLPHANWHWSLNVKEFFEELFLGFTFKSETGGGARTKALFIIIALIVAALVSLAIVVGVMWLLWNIFREWEGIACIGPIGLMSLGLSIGTLVELVRMQQTRTIMQHIAGPDFADNQWGFGQVVSLFLWVPVCAQAIYYCLFVPIIETGPMQRLIQPLKARIATLFGPMQWLIRRLDAIINTLSGQMDRLIQRPNATTVDDKKPDVGNTGDTGDEKAGDEKADGKMADDERIQTDGSILPI
;
A
#
# COMPACT_ATOMS: atom_id res chain seq x y z
N MET A 1 9.30 -50.80 18.45
CA MET A 1 10.34 -49.83 18.84
C MET A 1 11.18 -49.34 17.64
N ALA A 2 10.61 -49.26 16.42
CA ALA A 2 11.31 -48.70 15.25
C ALA A 2 10.93 -47.24 14.93
N ASN A 3 9.91 -46.66 15.59
CA ASN A 3 9.43 -45.30 15.30
C ASN A 3 10.34 -44.16 15.83
N MET A 4 11.41 -44.46 16.58
CA MET A 4 12.23 -43.40 17.19
C MET A 4 13.42 -42.96 16.34
N SER A 5 13.78 -43.70 15.27
CA SER A 5 14.95 -43.36 14.44
C SER A 5 14.66 -42.27 13.42
N CYS A 6 13.46 -42.25 12.83
CA CYS A 6 13.19 -41.40 11.68
C CYS A 6 13.06 -39.91 12.00
N SER A 7 12.51 -39.55 13.17
CA SER A 7 12.39 -38.16 13.60
C SER A 7 13.74 -37.52 13.96
N PHE A 8 14.75 -38.34 14.28
CA PHE A 8 16.10 -37.86 14.57
C PHE A 8 16.92 -37.66 13.29
N GLU A 9 16.71 -38.53 12.29
CA GLU A 9 17.40 -38.48 11.00
C GLU A 9 16.88 -37.34 10.10
N PHE A 10 15.58 -37.03 10.20
CA PHE A 10 14.93 -35.96 9.45
C PHE A 10 14.21 -35.00 10.39
N PRO A 11 14.90 -33.96 10.91
CA PRO A 11 14.29 -32.95 11.78
C PRO A 11 13.17 -32.16 11.09
N SER A 12 13.27 -32.00 9.77
CA SER A 12 12.25 -31.35 8.94
C SER A 12 12.05 -32.06 7.61
N ILE A 13 10.90 -31.81 6.98
CA ILE A 13 10.61 -32.33 5.64
C ILE A 13 11.58 -31.76 4.58
N ASN A 14 12.13 -30.57 4.82
CA ASN A 14 13.10 -29.95 3.93
C ASN A 14 14.46 -30.67 3.99
N ASP A 15 14.82 -31.27 5.14
CA ASP A 15 16.04 -32.08 5.25
C ASP A 15 15.91 -33.38 4.46
N LEU A 16 14.74 -34.03 4.51
CA LEU A 16 14.45 -35.21 3.68
C LEU A 16 14.56 -34.88 2.19
N LEU A 17 13.97 -33.76 1.75
CA LEU A 17 14.07 -33.34 0.35
C LEU A 17 15.50 -33.01 -0.06
N ALA A 18 16.27 -32.32 0.79
CA ALA A 18 17.65 -31.98 0.50
C ALA A 18 18.52 -33.24 0.36
N GLN A 19 18.32 -34.24 1.23
CA GLN A 19 19.02 -35.53 1.13
C GLN A 19 18.58 -36.33 -0.10
N ALA A 20 17.29 -36.30 -0.45
CA ALA A 20 16.80 -36.94 -1.66
C ALA A 20 17.34 -36.29 -2.94
N GLU A 21 17.40 -34.94 -2.99
CA GLU A 21 18.00 -34.19 -4.09
C GLU A 21 19.50 -34.50 -4.25
N ALA A 22 20.20 -34.75 -3.13
CA ALA A 22 21.59 -35.22 -3.13
C ALA A 22 21.75 -36.72 -3.47
N GLY A 23 20.66 -37.45 -3.70
CA GLY A 23 20.67 -38.90 -3.95
C GLY A 23 21.04 -39.74 -2.73
N GLN A 24 21.00 -39.16 -1.53
CA GLN A 24 21.38 -39.81 -0.26
C GLN A 24 20.22 -40.54 0.41
N ALA A 25 18.97 -40.15 0.10
CA ALA A 25 17.77 -40.77 0.63
C ALA A 25 16.81 -41.17 -0.50
N ASN A 26 16.21 -42.36 -0.39
CA ASN A 26 15.10 -42.79 -1.24
C ASN A 26 13.78 -42.47 -0.53
N ILE A 27 13.02 -41.51 -1.06
CA ILE A 27 11.80 -40.99 -0.43
C ILE A 27 10.78 -42.11 -0.23
N THR A 28 10.59 -42.94 -1.25
CA THR A 28 9.65 -44.06 -1.20
C THR A 28 9.97 -45.02 -0.03
N THR A 29 11.24 -45.39 0.12
CA THR A 29 11.69 -46.26 1.23
C THR A 29 11.47 -45.60 2.59
N VAL A 30 11.85 -44.32 2.72
CA VAL A 30 11.74 -43.56 3.98
C VAL A 30 10.27 -43.44 4.41
N VAL A 31 9.36 -43.06 3.49
CA VAL A 31 7.93 -42.95 3.77
C VAL A 31 7.31 -44.31 4.14
N SER A 32 7.72 -45.40 3.48
CA SER A 32 7.20 -46.74 3.79
C SER A 32 7.66 -47.29 5.15
N THR A 33 8.80 -46.82 5.65
CA THR A 33 9.40 -47.30 6.91
C THR A 33 9.01 -46.45 8.11
N CYS A 34 8.79 -45.15 7.88
CA CYS A 34 8.63 -44.16 8.94
C CYS A 34 7.20 -43.61 8.97
N GLU A 35 6.41 -44.11 9.92
CA GLU A 35 5.06 -43.61 10.16
C GLU A 35 5.12 -42.13 10.61
N GLY A 36 4.35 -41.26 9.96
CA GLY A 36 4.25 -39.84 10.32
C GLY A 36 5.15 -38.87 9.54
N ILE A 37 6.05 -39.32 8.65
CA ILE A 37 6.80 -38.37 7.79
C ILE A 37 5.85 -37.53 6.92
N CYS A 38 4.76 -38.14 6.45
CA CYS A 38 3.76 -37.43 5.67
C CYS A 38 3.02 -36.34 6.45
N SER A 39 2.90 -36.43 7.79
CA SER A 39 2.29 -35.36 8.59
C SER A 39 3.24 -34.17 8.77
N MET A 40 4.56 -34.39 8.77
CA MET A 40 5.56 -33.31 8.84
C MET A 40 5.51 -32.35 7.64
N ALA A 41 5.04 -32.82 6.47
CA ALA A 41 4.88 -31.99 5.28
C ALA A 41 3.86 -30.86 5.46
N TRP A 42 2.88 -31.05 6.36
CA TRP A 42 1.80 -30.09 6.64
C TRP A 42 2.22 -29.00 7.61
N GLY A 43 3.07 -29.32 8.57
CA GLY A 43 3.44 -28.38 9.64
C GLY A 43 2.33 -28.12 10.65
N ALA A 44 2.70 -27.45 11.75
CA ALA A 44 1.77 -27.03 12.80
C ALA A 44 1.09 -25.67 12.50
N GLY A 45 1.39 -25.08 11.34
CA GLY A 45 1.07 -23.69 11.03
C GLY A 45 1.95 -22.70 11.78
N ASN A 46 1.79 -21.42 11.45
CA ASN A 46 2.42 -20.31 12.16
C ASN A 46 1.32 -19.42 12.74
N PRO A 47 1.22 -19.26 14.07
CA PRO A 47 0.16 -18.47 14.69
C PRO A 47 0.19 -17.00 14.21
N ASP A 48 1.36 -16.43 13.90
CA ASP A 48 1.48 -15.03 13.50
C ASP A 48 1.03 -14.76 12.05
N LEU A 49 0.89 -15.80 11.22
CA LEU A 49 0.41 -15.68 9.83
C LEU A 49 -0.93 -16.39 9.59
N SER A 50 -1.17 -17.52 10.25
CA SER A 50 -2.33 -18.40 10.02
C SER A 50 -3.23 -18.55 11.24
N GLY A 51 -2.90 -17.88 12.34
CA GLY A 51 -3.71 -17.89 13.57
C GLY A 51 -5.04 -17.18 13.40
N ILE A 52 -6.00 -17.55 14.26
CA ILE A 52 -7.39 -17.10 14.19
C ILE A 52 -7.56 -15.57 14.12
N GLY A 53 -6.77 -14.81 14.88
CA GLY A 53 -6.84 -13.35 14.88
C GLY A 53 -6.49 -12.74 13.52
N LEU A 54 -5.47 -13.27 12.85
CA LEU A 54 -5.04 -12.81 11.52
C LEU A 54 -6.03 -13.22 10.44
N ILE A 55 -6.61 -14.43 10.56
CA ILE A 55 -7.69 -14.86 9.68
C ILE A 55 -8.87 -13.88 9.71
N ILE A 56 -9.27 -13.42 10.90
CA ILE A 56 -10.34 -12.41 11.02
C ILE A 56 -9.93 -11.12 10.29
N CYS A 57 -8.69 -10.67 10.46
CA CYS A 57 -8.16 -9.50 9.73
C CYS A 57 -8.17 -9.69 8.21
N TYR A 58 -7.82 -10.87 7.70
CA TYR A 58 -7.84 -11.16 6.27
C TYR A 58 -9.25 -11.18 5.69
N VAL A 59 -10.21 -11.74 6.42
CA VAL A 59 -11.62 -11.69 6.05
C VAL A 59 -12.12 -10.24 6.04
N LEU A 60 -11.79 -9.47 7.08
CA LEU A 60 -12.15 -8.06 7.17
C LEU A 60 -11.54 -7.25 6.02
N GLN A 61 -10.25 -7.44 5.74
CA GLN A 61 -9.57 -6.83 4.61
C GLN A 61 -10.27 -7.15 3.29
N ALA A 62 -10.55 -8.42 3.00
CA ALA A 62 -11.20 -8.81 1.76
C ALA A 62 -12.60 -8.19 1.60
N VAL A 63 -13.39 -8.15 2.68
CA VAL A 63 -14.71 -7.49 2.69
C VAL A 63 -14.56 -5.99 2.43
N LEU A 64 -13.65 -5.32 3.14
CA LEU A 64 -13.42 -3.90 2.97
C LEU A 64 -12.88 -3.57 1.57
N THR A 65 -12.06 -4.43 0.97
CA THR A 65 -11.57 -4.26 -0.41
C THR A 65 -12.70 -4.32 -1.42
N VAL A 66 -13.68 -5.21 -1.25
CA VAL A 66 -14.87 -5.23 -2.10
C VAL A 66 -15.71 -3.96 -1.91
N LEU A 67 -15.87 -3.51 -0.66
CA LEU A 67 -16.64 -2.30 -0.32
C LEU A 67 -16.00 -1.02 -0.85
N PHE A 68 -14.71 -0.83 -0.60
CA PHE A 68 -13.96 0.37 -0.96
C PHE A 68 -13.29 0.30 -2.34
N GLY A 69 -13.35 -0.85 -3.01
CA GLY A 69 -12.95 -1.03 -4.39
C GLY A 69 -14.15 -0.87 -5.34
N PRO A 70 -14.67 -1.97 -5.92
CA PRO A 70 -15.69 -1.90 -6.96
C PRO A 70 -17.01 -1.27 -6.50
N LEU A 71 -17.47 -1.56 -5.27
CA LEU A 71 -18.73 -0.99 -4.78
C LEU A 71 -18.62 0.51 -4.52
N PHE A 72 -17.45 0.99 -4.10
CA PHE A 72 -17.17 2.40 -3.97
C PHE A 72 -17.20 3.11 -5.33
N CYS A 73 -16.67 2.49 -6.39
CA CYS A 73 -16.77 3.04 -7.75
C CYS A 73 -18.23 3.21 -8.18
N VAL A 74 -19.07 2.20 -7.94
CA VAL A 74 -20.51 2.23 -8.26
C VAL A 74 -21.23 3.30 -7.44
N PHE A 75 -20.94 3.37 -6.15
CA PHE A 75 -21.48 4.40 -5.27
C PHE A 75 -21.09 5.80 -5.76
N TYR A 76 -19.79 6.03 -5.97
CA TYR A 76 -19.27 7.31 -6.44
C TYR A 76 -19.88 7.72 -7.78
N TYR A 77 -20.00 6.78 -8.73
CA TYR A 77 -20.66 7.01 -10.02
C TYR A 77 -22.11 7.48 -9.85
N HIS A 78 -22.91 6.79 -9.03
CA HIS A 78 -24.32 7.14 -8.84
C HIS A 78 -24.54 8.49 -8.16
N PHE A 79 -23.63 8.89 -7.28
CA PHE A 79 -23.74 10.15 -6.55
C PHE A 79 -22.91 11.28 -7.18
N HIS A 80 -22.21 11.03 -8.29
CA HIS A 80 -21.28 11.97 -8.92
C HIS A 80 -21.95 13.29 -9.32
N ASP A 81 -23.07 13.21 -10.05
CA ASP A 81 -23.79 14.41 -10.52
C ASP A 81 -24.30 15.24 -9.35
N ASP A 82 -24.68 14.56 -8.27
CA ASP A 82 -25.09 15.17 -7.03
C ASP A 82 -23.91 15.85 -6.30
N LEU A 83 -22.72 15.24 -6.33
CA LEU A 83 -21.48 15.71 -5.70
C LEU A 83 -20.87 16.94 -6.40
N ALA A 84 -21.15 17.14 -7.69
CA ALA A 84 -20.59 18.23 -8.50
C ALA A 84 -21.22 19.61 -8.21
N ASP A 85 -22.40 19.68 -7.58
CA ASP A 85 -23.06 20.94 -7.23
C ASP A 85 -22.45 21.52 -5.93
N GLY A 86 -21.95 22.76 -5.96
CA GLY A 86 -20.91 23.33 -5.08
C GLY A 86 -21.11 23.33 -3.54
N THR A 87 -22.20 22.74 -3.03
CA THR A 87 -22.42 22.46 -1.60
C THR A 87 -22.06 21.02 -1.22
N LYS A 88 -21.99 20.10 -2.19
CA LYS A 88 -21.71 18.66 -2.02
C LYS A 88 -20.25 18.27 -2.25
N THR A 89 -19.39 19.24 -2.58
CA THR A 89 -17.92 19.10 -2.57
C THR A 89 -17.39 18.55 -1.25
N LYS A 90 -18.01 18.92 -0.11
CA LYS A 90 -17.63 18.40 1.21
C LYS A 90 -17.80 16.90 1.35
N LEU A 91 -18.86 16.31 0.80
CA LEU A 91 -19.07 14.86 0.89
C LEU A 91 -18.04 14.12 0.02
N GLY A 92 -17.72 14.67 -1.15
CA GLY A 92 -16.66 14.16 -2.02
C GLY A 92 -15.31 14.16 -1.32
N GLU A 93 -14.93 15.29 -0.71
CA GLU A 93 -13.71 15.42 0.09
C GLU A 93 -13.67 14.41 1.26
N LYS A 94 -14.82 14.17 1.93
CA LYS A 94 -14.91 13.17 3.01
C LYS A 94 -14.81 11.73 2.52
N LEU A 95 -15.37 11.44 1.35
CA LEU A 95 -15.26 10.12 0.72
C LEU A 95 -13.83 9.84 0.23
N GLU A 96 -13.15 10.85 -0.31
CA GLU A 96 -11.73 10.79 -0.64
C GLU A 96 -10.88 10.55 0.61
N GLU A 97 -11.09 11.32 1.68
CA GLU A 97 -10.39 11.14 2.97
C GLU A 97 -10.60 9.73 3.56
N LEU A 98 -11.82 9.20 3.45
CA LEU A 98 -12.15 7.84 3.90
C LEU A 98 -11.43 6.78 3.07
N HIS A 99 -11.47 6.89 1.75
CA HIS A 99 -10.79 5.97 0.85
C HIS A 99 -9.28 6.03 1.06
N ASP A 100 -8.72 7.22 1.29
CA ASP A 100 -7.31 7.40 1.59
C ASP A 100 -6.90 6.75 2.91
N THR A 101 -7.72 6.91 3.95
CA THR A 101 -7.51 6.23 5.23
C THR A 101 -7.55 4.71 5.06
N PHE A 102 -8.46 4.19 4.22
CA PHE A 102 -8.50 2.77 3.91
C PHE A 102 -7.25 2.31 3.17
N LEU A 103 -6.81 3.04 2.15
CA LEU A 103 -5.60 2.75 1.37
C LEU A 103 -4.32 2.77 2.22
N ASP A 104 -4.23 3.67 3.19
CA ASP A 104 -3.11 3.70 4.14
C ASP A 104 -3.16 2.52 5.11
N THR A 105 -4.36 2.18 5.59
CA THR A 105 -4.57 1.06 6.51
C THR A 105 -4.23 -0.27 5.84
N ILE A 106 -4.68 -0.48 4.60
CA ILE A 106 -4.36 -1.69 3.84
C ILE A 106 -2.86 -1.77 3.56
N ALA A 107 -2.18 -0.69 3.20
CA ALA A 107 -0.73 -0.71 3.00
C ALA A 107 0.03 -1.02 4.31
N GLN A 108 -0.39 -0.41 5.42
CA GLN A 108 0.18 -0.67 6.76
C GLN A 108 -0.07 -2.09 7.26
N PHE A 109 -1.09 -2.78 6.74
CA PHE A 109 -1.35 -4.19 7.05
C PHE A 109 -0.65 -5.14 6.07
N SER A 110 -0.80 -4.92 4.76
CA SER A 110 -0.27 -5.77 3.69
C SER A 110 1.25 -5.87 3.72
N ILE A 111 1.97 -4.74 3.81
CA ILE A 111 3.43 -4.72 3.71
C ILE A 111 4.09 -5.50 4.86
N PRO A 112 3.74 -5.28 6.16
CA PRO A 112 4.29 -6.10 7.24
C PRO A 112 3.95 -7.58 7.12
N VAL A 113 2.75 -7.94 6.63
CA VAL A 113 2.37 -9.33 6.38
C VAL A 113 3.23 -9.95 5.27
N ALA A 114 3.49 -9.21 4.20
CA ALA A 114 4.38 -9.65 3.12
C ALA A 114 5.83 -9.84 3.61
N VAL A 115 6.33 -8.91 4.44
CA VAL A 115 7.65 -9.03 5.09
C VAL A 115 7.71 -10.25 5.99
N ALA A 116 6.74 -10.42 6.88
CA ALA A 116 6.66 -11.58 7.78
C ALA A 116 6.61 -12.90 7.00
N THR A 117 5.91 -12.91 5.87
CA THR A 117 5.85 -14.06 4.96
C THR A 117 7.21 -14.38 4.37
N VAL A 118 7.96 -13.38 3.89
CA VAL A 118 9.32 -13.60 3.34
C VAL A 118 10.30 -14.07 4.43
N ILE A 119 10.24 -13.50 5.64
CA ILE A 119 11.03 -13.96 6.78
C ILE A 119 10.71 -15.41 7.10
N ARG A 120 9.41 -15.74 7.19
CA ARG A 120 8.97 -17.11 7.48
C ARG A 120 9.40 -18.08 6.39
N PHE A 121 9.33 -17.67 5.12
CA PHE A 121 9.82 -18.46 3.99
C PHE A 121 11.32 -18.81 4.13
N HIS A 122 12.16 -17.88 4.58
CA HIS A 122 13.58 -18.13 4.83
C HIS A 122 13.85 -19.07 6.01
N GLN A 123 12.87 -19.32 6.88
CA GLN A 123 12.96 -20.28 7.98
C GLN A 123 12.61 -21.72 7.56
N ASN A 124 12.60 -22.01 6.25
CA ASN A 124 12.30 -23.32 5.67
C ASN A 124 10.98 -23.93 6.18
N PRO A 125 9.83 -23.26 5.97
CA PRO A 125 8.55 -23.77 6.41
C PRO A 125 8.14 -25.03 5.61
N PRO A 126 7.20 -25.83 6.14
CA PRO A 126 6.63 -26.98 5.42
C PRO A 126 5.84 -26.56 4.17
N PHE A 127 5.61 -27.48 3.23
CA PHE A 127 5.06 -27.15 1.90
C PHE A 127 3.68 -26.50 1.93
N TYR A 128 2.80 -26.98 2.80
CA TYR A 128 1.45 -26.43 2.86
C TYR A 128 1.41 -25.05 3.51
N GLU A 129 2.36 -24.76 4.41
CA GLU A 129 2.57 -23.40 4.90
C GLU A 129 3.12 -22.49 3.78
N ILE A 130 3.96 -23.02 2.89
CA ILE A 130 4.41 -22.29 1.70
C ILE A 130 3.24 -21.96 0.75
N ASP A 131 2.35 -22.91 0.49
CA ASP A 131 1.14 -22.68 -0.32
C ASP A 131 0.23 -21.62 0.33
N PHE A 132 0.01 -21.72 1.65
CA PHE A 132 -0.71 -20.71 2.42
C PHE A 132 -0.09 -19.32 2.27
N MET A 133 1.23 -19.21 2.43
CA MET A 133 1.99 -17.96 2.29
C MET A 133 1.92 -17.36 0.88
N HIS A 134 1.94 -18.22 -0.15
CA HIS A 134 1.75 -17.78 -1.53
C HIS A 134 0.37 -17.15 -1.71
N SER A 135 -0.70 -17.87 -1.36
CA SER A 135 -2.06 -17.32 -1.42
C SER A 135 -2.23 -16.06 -0.58
N LEU A 136 -1.62 -16.03 0.60
CA LEU A 136 -1.65 -14.86 1.49
C LEU A 136 -1.03 -13.63 0.82
N THR A 137 0.18 -13.73 0.28
CA THR A 137 0.86 -12.59 -0.37
C THR A 137 0.20 -12.18 -1.67
N THR A 138 -0.33 -13.12 -2.46
CA THR A 138 -1.17 -12.81 -3.62
C THR A 138 -2.42 -12.04 -3.19
N MET A 139 -3.09 -12.46 -2.11
CA MET A 139 -4.24 -11.75 -1.54
C MET A 139 -3.87 -10.32 -1.15
N GLN A 140 -2.74 -10.12 -0.44
CA GLN A 140 -2.27 -8.80 -0.03
C GLN A 140 -2.05 -7.86 -1.23
N LEU A 141 -1.37 -8.35 -2.26
CA LEU A 141 -1.07 -7.60 -3.48
C LEU A 141 -2.32 -7.23 -4.27
N LEU A 142 -3.20 -8.20 -4.52
CA LEU A 142 -4.44 -7.95 -5.25
C LEU A 142 -5.34 -6.95 -4.52
N SER A 143 -5.36 -7.04 -3.19
CA SER A 143 -6.15 -6.17 -2.33
C SER A 143 -5.63 -4.73 -2.37
N LEU A 144 -4.32 -4.53 -2.21
CA LEU A 144 -3.67 -3.22 -2.31
C LEU A 144 -3.85 -2.61 -3.71
N LEU A 145 -3.69 -3.41 -4.76
CA LEU A 145 -3.86 -2.96 -6.13
C LEU A 145 -5.32 -2.56 -6.42
N ALA A 146 -6.31 -3.32 -5.94
CA ALA A 146 -7.72 -2.97 -6.11
C ALA A 146 -8.04 -1.59 -5.53
N THR A 147 -7.54 -1.29 -4.33
CA THR A 147 -7.68 0.02 -3.70
C THR A 147 -6.89 1.12 -4.38
N ALA A 148 -5.64 0.88 -4.76
CA ALA A 148 -4.81 1.87 -5.45
C ALA A 148 -5.42 2.29 -6.80
N VAL A 149 -6.01 1.32 -7.51
CA VAL A 149 -6.74 1.55 -8.76
C VAL A 149 -7.98 2.39 -8.52
N THR A 150 -8.73 2.10 -7.46
CA THR A 150 -9.94 2.85 -7.09
C THR A 150 -9.63 4.28 -6.68
N ALA A 151 -8.46 4.53 -6.06
CA ALA A 151 -7.99 5.89 -5.76
C ALA A 151 -7.87 6.76 -7.02
N GLY A 152 -7.65 6.16 -8.20
CA GLY A 152 -7.59 6.87 -9.48
C GLY A 152 -8.90 7.55 -9.89
N ILE A 153 -10.02 7.26 -9.22
CA ILE A 153 -11.30 7.97 -9.41
C ILE A 153 -11.20 9.41 -8.93
N PHE A 154 -10.44 9.66 -7.87
CA PHE A 154 -10.17 11.00 -7.39
C PHE A 154 -9.16 11.63 -8.33
N GLY A 155 -9.69 12.31 -9.35
CA GLY A 155 -8.87 13.08 -10.29
C GLY A 155 -8.05 14.15 -9.55
N PRO A 156 -7.16 14.85 -10.26
CA PRO A 156 -6.41 15.98 -9.70
C PRO A 156 -7.38 17.15 -9.40
N SER A 157 -8.17 17.04 -8.32
CA SER A 157 -9.10 18.07 -7.87
C SER A 157 -8.35 19.26 -7.27
N ASP A 158 -7.12 19.04 -6.79
CA ASP A 158 -6.19 20.09 -6.35
C ASP A 158 -4.77 19.77 -6.84
N ASN A 159 -4.18 20.69 -7.63
CA ASN A 159 -2.93 20.51 -8.38
C ASN A 159 -1.68 20.11 -7.54
N TYR A 160 -1.70 20.21 -6.22
CA TYR A 160 -0.52 19.97 -5.37
C TYR A 160 -0.63 18.76 -4.44
N LYS A 161 -1.83 18.43 -3.94
CA LYS A 161 -2.03 17.28 -3.05
C LYS A 161 -1.94 15.94 -3.79
N SER A 162 -2.34 15.92 -5.06
CA SER A 162 -2.43 14.68 -5.86
C SER A 162 -1.07 14.02 -6.14
N THR A 163 -0.02 14.78 -6.43
CA THR A 163 1.29 14.22 -6.81
C THR A 163 1.97 13.45 -5.68
N ILE A 164 1.98 14.01 -4.45
CA ILE A 164 2.56 13.34 -3.28
C ILE A 164 1.81 12.04 -3.01
N ARG A 165 0.48 12.07 -3.11
CA ARG A 165 -0.35 10.89 -2.89
C ARG A 165 -0.04 9.78 -3.89
N ILE A 166 0.06 10.11 -5.18
CA ILE A 166 0.45 9.15 -6.22
C ILE A 166 1.83 8.54 -5.92
N ILE A 167 2.80 9.34 -5.50
CA ILE A 167 4.13 8.85 -5.12
C ILE A 167 4.04 7.85 -3.95
N VAL A 168 3.25 8.17 -2.91
CA VAL A 168 3.05 7.28 -1.76
C VAL A 168 2.41 5.96 -2.18
N ILE A 169 1.37 6.00 -3.03
CA ILE A 169 0.71 4.80 -3.56
C ILE A 169 1.68 3.95 -4.37
N CYS A 170 2.50 4.58 -5.24
CA CYS A 170 3.52 3.88 -6.00
C CYS A 170 4.57 3.23 -5.10
N ILE A 171 4.97 3.89 -4.00
CA ILE A 171 5.89 3.32 -3.02
C ILE A 171 5.26 2.09 -2.35
N TYR A 172 4.00 2.17 -1.91
CA TYR A 172 3.30 1.03 -1.33
C TYR A 172 3.25 -0.16 -2.29
N GLY A 173 2.83 0.09 -3.54
CA GLY A 173 2.79 -0.94 -4.58
C GLY A 173 4.16 -1.55 -4.88
N LEU A 174 5.23 -0.74 -4.92
CA LEU A 174 6.59 -1.22 -5.17
C LEU A 174 7.09 -2.14 -4.06
N PHE A 175 6.89 -1.77 -2.80
CA PHE A 175 7.30 -2.60 -1.66
C PHE A 175 6.54 -3.92 -1.64
N ASP A 176 5.22 -3.86 -1.75
CA ASP A 176 4.37 -5.05 -1.69
C ASP A 176 4.65 -6.00 -2.87
N PHE A 177 4.76 -5.45 -4.08
CA PHE A 177 5.17 -6.21 -5.27
C PHE A 177 6.58 -6.80 -5.12
N GLY A 178 7.52 -6.05 -4.54
CA GLY A 178 8.89 -6.51 -4.29
C GLY A 178 8.93 -7.73 -3.37
N PHE A 179 8.18 -7.72 -2.27
CA PHE A 179 8.08 -8.86 -1.36
C PHE A 179 7.33 -10.04 -1.99
N TYR A 180 6.25 -9.78 -2.72
CA TYR A 180 5.54 -10.80 -3.49
C TYR A 180 6.47 -11.50 -4.50
N MET A 181 7.22 -10.74 -5.29
CA MET A 181 8.19 -11.27 -6.25
C MET A 181 9.36 -11.96 -5.55
N GLY A 182 9.77 -11.51 -4.36
CA GLY A 182 10.75 -12.19 -3.52
C GLY A 182 10.28 -13.60 -3.12
N LEU A 183 9.02 -13.73 -2.70
CA LEU A 183 8.42 -15.03 -2.39
C LEU A 183 8.31 -15.89 -3.65
N VAL A 184 7.64 -15.41 -4.70
CA VAL A 184 7.43 -16.17 -5.96
C VAL A 184 8.77 -16.57 -6.59
N GLY A 185 9.77 -15.68 -6.55
CA GLY A 185 11.13 -15.96 -7.01
C GLY A 185 11.81 -17.03 -6.17
N GLY A 186 11.64 -17.01 -4.84
CA GLY A 186 12.13 -18.05 -3.94
C GLY A 186 11.45 -19.41 -4.15
N LEU A 187 10.18 -19.42 -4.59
CA LEU A 187 9.44 -20.63 -4.93
C LEU A 187 9.86 -21.28 -6.25
N ARG A 188 10.71 -20.62 -7.05
CA ARG A 188 11.35 -21.28 -8.20
C ARG A 188 12.38 -22.28 -7.71
N THR A 189 11.89 -23.43 -7.27
CA THR A 189 12.69 -24.57 -6.86
C THR A 189 13.33 -25.25 -8.07
N SER A 190 14.43 -25.96 -7.84
CA SER A 190 15.09 -26.78 -8.87
C SER A 190 14.12 -27.84 -9.41
N ALA A 191 14.33 -28.27 -10.67
CA ALA A 191 13.56 -29.37 -11.24
C ALA A 191 13.68 -30.66 -10.40
N ALA A 192 14.87 -30.90 -9.82
CA ALA A 192 15.13 -32.02 -8.93
C ALA A 192 14.28 -31.95 -7.64
N ARG A 193 14.17 -30.78 -7.02
CA ARG A 193 13.31 -30.60 -5.84
C ARG A 193 11.83 -30.82 -6.16
N TRP A 194 11.37 -30.43 -7.35
CA TRP A 194 10.02 -30.77 -7.80
C TRP A 194 9.80 -32.26 -7.98
N GLU A 195 10.77 -32.96 -8.56
CA GLU A 195 10.72 -34.42 -8.70
C GLU A 195 10.63 -35.10 -7.33
N ALA A 196 11.46 -34.68 -6.37
CA ALA A 196 11.44 -35.15 -5.00
C ALA A 196 10.08 -34.88 -4.31
N ILE A 197 9.48 -33.70 -4.49
CA ILE A 197 8.13 -33.40 -3.96
C ILE A 197 7.06 -34.31 -4.57
N ASN A 198 7.14 -34.60 -5.88
CA ASN A 198 6.19 -35.49 -6.53
C ASN A 198 6.36 -36.94 -6.05
N GLU A 199 7.60 -37.42 -5.89
CA GLU A 199 7.86 -38.74 -5.33
C GLU A 199 7.34 -38.84 -3.89
N LEU A 200 7.56 -37.80 -3.07
CA LEU A 200 7.02 -37.72 -1.71
C LEU A 200 5.48 -37.82 -1.72
N GLY A 201 4.82 -37.09 -2.62
CA GLY A 201 3.36 -37.16 -2.74
C GLY A 201 2.85 -38.54 -3.15
N ASN A 202 3.48 -39.15 -4.15
CA ASN A 202 3.12 -40.50 -4.60
C ASN A 202 3.37 -41.54 -3.50
N ALA A 203 4.48 -41.43 -2.77
CA ALA A 203 4.80 -42.33 -1.66
C ALA A 203 3.82 -42.16 -0.49
N CYS A 204 3.49 -40.92 -0.11
CA CYS A 204 2.50 -40.65 0.93
C CYS A 204 1.09 -41.12 0.52
N GLN A 205 0.75 -41.07 -0.77
CA GLN A 205 -0.51 -41.62 -1.28
C GLN A 205 -0.53 -43.16 -1.22
N ALA A 206 0.59 -43.81 -1.51
CA ALA A 206 0.68 -45.27 -1.56
C ALA A 206 0.79 -45.93 -0.17
N TYR A 207 1.52 -45.31 0.75
CA TYR A 207 1.90 -45.92 2.04
C TYR A 207 1.33 -45.19 3.26
N GLY A 208 0.81 -43.97 3.10
CA GLY A 208 0.25 -43.16 4.19
C GLY A 208 -1.28 -43.14 4.21
N THR A 209 -1.86 -42.63 5.30
CA THR A 209 -3.26 -42.21 5.32
C THR A 209 -3.40 -41.00 4.41
N LEU A 210 -4.01 -41.23 3.25
CA LEU A 210 -4.26 -40.26 2.19
C LEU A 210 -4.87 -38.98 2.77
N LEU A 211 -4.17 -37.86 2.61
CA LEU A 211 -4.70 -36.55 2.99
C LEU A 211 -5.07 -35.79 1.71
N PRO A 212 -6.32 -35.31 1.60
CA PRO A 212 -6.93 -34.86 0.33
C PRO A 212 -6.21 -33.70 -0.38
N GLY A 213 -5.20 -33.06 0.24
CA GLY A 213 -4.49 -31.94 -0.37
C GLY A 213 -3.28 -32.29 -1.27
N PHE A 214 -2.84 -33.54 -1.39
CA PHE A 214 -1.73 -33.85 -2.30
C PHE A 214 -2.09 -33.66 -3.78
N GLU A 215 -3.37 -33.86 -4.16
CA GLU A 215 -3.87 -33.44 -5.49
C GLU A 215 -3.73 -31.93 -5.71
N ALA A 216 -3.84 -31.12 -4.66
CA ALA A 216 -3.67 -29.68 -4.74
C ALA A 216 -2.20 -29.31 -5.04
N ILE A 217 -1.22 -30.04 -4.49
CA ILE A 217 0.20 -29.87 -4.83
C ILE A 217 0.46 -30.23 -6.30
N GLN A 218 -0.14 -31.32 -6.79
CA GLN A 218 0.00 -31.70 -8.20
C GLN A 218 -0.64 -30.66 -9.14
N LYS A 219 -1.74 -30.01 -8.72
CA LYS A 219 -2.30 -28.83 -9.40
C LYS A 219 -1.41 -27.59 -9.24
N LEU A 220 -0.73 -27.42 -8.12
CA LEU A 220 0.24 -26.33 -7.91
C LEU A 220 1.35 -26.39 -8.96
N ARG A 221 1.82 -27.60 -9.30
CA ARG A 221 2.78 -27.84 -10.40
C ARG A 221 2.27 -27.30 -11.76
N SER A 222 0.95 -27.28 -11.97
CA SER A 222 0.34 -26.74 -13.19
C SER A 222 0.13 -25.22 -13.15
N LEU A 223 0.02 -24.64 -11.93
CA LEU A 223 -0.16 -23.21 -11.72
C LEU A 223 1.16 -22.45 -11.57
N LEU A 224 2.18 -23.10 -11.00
CA LEU A 224 3.55 -22.62 -11.00
C LEU A 224 4.09 -22.89 -12.40
N PRO A 225 4.41 -21.86 -13.18
CA PRO A 225 4.76 -22.02 -14.58
C PRO A 225 5.99 -22.92 -14.67
N HIS A 226 5.77 -24.17 -15.08
CA HIS A 226 6.87 -25.03 -15.47
C HIS A 226 7.64 -24.32 -16.57
N ALA A 227 8.96 -24.43 -16.50
CA ALA A 227 9.91 -23.99 -17.50
C ALA A 227 9.79 -24.80 -18.81
N ASN A 228 8.57 -25.02 -19.31
CA ASN A 228 8.26 -25.57 -20.60
C ASN A 228 7.34 -24.59 -21.37
N TRP A 229 7.83 -23.36 -21.51
CA TRP A 229 7.32 -22.34 -22.42
C TRP A 229 7.62 -22.74 -23.88
N HIS A 230 6.83 -23.63 -24.46
CA HIS A 230 6.83 -23.90 -25.92
C HIS A 230 5.64 -23.20 -26.63
N TRP A 231 4.70 -22.59 -25.93
CA TRP A 231 3.63 -21.81 -26.58
C TRP A 231 4.09 -20.39 -26.95
N SER A 232 4.68 -20.29 -28.15
CA SER A 232 4.43 -19.26 -29.19
C SER A 232 4.00 -17.86 -28.74
N LEU A 233 4.89 -17.11 -28.08
CA LEU A 233 4.99 -15.65 -28.20
C LEU A 233 6.41 -15.25 -27.78
N ASN A 234 7.06 -14.38 -28.56
CA ASN A 234 8.47 -13.93 -28.51
C ASN A 234 8.92 -13.24 -27.20
N VAL A 235 8.43 -13.69 -26.04
CA VAL A 235 8.82 -13.21 -24.72
C VAL A 235 10.04 -13.97 -24.20
N LYS A 236 10.26 -15.22 -24.65
CA LYS A 236 11.40 -16.04 -24.23
C LYS A 236 12.74 -15.49 -24.74
N GLU A 237 12.85 -15.08 -26.01
CA GLU A 237 14.07 -14.43 -26.53
C GLU A 237 14.33 -13.09 -25.84
N PHE A 238 13.28 -12.31 -25.57
CA PHE A 238 13.39 -11.06 -24.82
C PHE A 238 13.87 -11.28 -23.37
N PHE A 239 13.37 -12.31 -22.69
CA PHE A 239 13.80 -12.63 -21.33
C PHE A 239 15.14 -13.35 -21.25
N GLU A 240 15.50 -14.20 -22.21
CA GLU A 240 16.82 -14.85 -22.23
C GLU A 240 17.93 -13.86 -22.61
N GLU A 241 17.73 -12.92 -23.53
CA GLU A 241 18.72 -11.83 -23.74
C GLU A 241 18.82 -10.90 -22.53
N LEU A 242 17.71 -10.63 -21.82
CA LEU A 242 17.70 -9.71 -20.68
C LEU A 242 18.21 -10.35 -19.37
N PHE A 243 18.02 -11.66 -19.15
CA PHE A 243 18.40 -12.37 -17.92
C PHE A 243 19.57 -13.37 -18.05
N LEU A 244 19.76 -14.05 -19.18
CA LEU A 244 20.87 -15.03 -19.35
C LEU A 244 22.20 -14.38 -19.72
N GLY A 245 22.21 -13.11 -20.14
CA GLY A 245 23.43 -12.30 -20.19
C GLY A 245 24.04 -11.99 -18.81
N PHE A 246 23.30 -12.24 -17.71
CA PHE A 246 23.67 -11.82 -16.36
C PHE A 246 24.11 -12.93 -15.39
N THR A 247 24.03 -14.21 -15.78
CA THR A 247 24.66 -15.30 -15.02
C THR A 247 26.14 -15.41 -15.38
N PHE A 248 26.95 -14.41 -15.03
CA PHE A 248 28.41 -14.56 -15.06
C PHE A 248 28.85 -15.45 -13.90
N LYS A 249 29.40 -16.61 -14.25
CA LYS A 249 30.12 -17.52 -13.34
C LYS A 249 31.36 -16.81 -12.79
N SER A 250 31.17 -16.02 -11.72
CA SER A 250 32.26 -15.32 -11.02
C SER A 250 32.84 -16.22 -9.94
N GLU A 251 33.69 -17.16 -10.36
CA GLU A 251 34.75 -17.69 -9.51
C GLU A 251 35.88 -16.66 -9.51
N THR A 252 35.82 -15.65 -8.64
CA THR A 252 37.03 -14.93 -8.15
C THR A 252 36.64 -13.99 -7.01
N GLY A 253 37.37 -14.07 -5.90
CA GLY A 253 36.99 -13.54 -4.58
C GLY A 253 37.09 -12.01 -4.42
N GLY A 254 36.35 -11.26 -5.22
CA GLY A 254 36.29 -9.80 -5.13
C GLY A 254 34.86 -9.26 -5.06
N GLY A 255 34.44 -8.82 -3.87
CA GLY A 255 33.54 -7.66 -3.72
C GLY A 255 32.07 -7.94 -3.43
N ALA A 256 31.67 -7.84 -2.16
CA ALA A 256 30.26 -7.68 -1.78
C ALA A 256 29.62 -6.41 -2.40
N ARG A 257 30.44 -5.39 -2.75
CA ARG A 257 30.00 -4.14 -3.40
C ARG A 257 29.46 -4.34 -4.82
N THR A 258 30.00 -5.28 -5.61
CA THR A 258 29.54 -5.52 -6.99
C THR A 258 28.22 -6.29 -7.02
N LYS A 259 28.01 -7.24 -6.10
CA LYS A 259 26.71 -7.95 -5.97
C LYS A 259 25.57 -7.00 -5.59
N ALA A 260 25.82 -6.06 -4.67
CA ALA A 260 24.82 -5.05 -4.30
C ALA A 260 24.44 -4.13 -5.47
N LEU A 261 25.42 -3.72 -6.29
CA LEU A 261 25.18 -2.88 -7.47
C LEU A 261 24.26 -3.59 -8.50
N PHE A 262 24.47 -4.89 -8.73
CA PHE A 262 23.63 -5.66 -9.65
C PHE A 262 22.20 -5.88 -9.15
N ILE A 263 22.02 -6.08 -7.85
CA ILE A 263 20.67 -6.14 -7.26
C ILE A 263 19.94 -4.80 -7.44
N ILE A 264 20.62 -3.68 -7.22
CA ILE A 264 20.04 -2.34 -7.42
C ILE A 264 19.65 -2.12 -8.88
N ILE A 265 20.51 -2.49 -9.83
CA ILE A 265 20.21 -2.37 -11.27
C ILE A 265 19.03 -3.28 -11.66
N ALA A 266 18.98 -4.52 -11.16
CA ALA A 266 17.88 -5.44 -11.42
C ALA A 266 16.54 -4.91 -10.88
N LEU A 267 16.54 -4.28 -9.71
CA LEU A 267 15.36 -3.63 -9.14
C LEU A 267 14.91 -2.42 -9.98
N ILE A 268 15.84 -1.60 -10.49
CA ILE A 268 15.52 -0.48 -11.38
C ILE A 268 14.89 -0.99 -12.68
N VAL A 269 15.46 -2.03 -13.29
CA VAL A 269 14.92 -2.62 -14.52
C VAL A 269 13.55 -3.24 -14.28
N ALA A 270 13.36 -3.99 -13.20
CA ALA A 270 12.06 -4.53 -12.83
C ALA A 270 11.01 -3.43 -12.62
N ALA A 271 11.39 -2.30 -12.00
CA ALA A 271 10.52 -1.15 -11.85
C ALA A 271 10.13 -0.52 -13.20
N LEU A 272 11.08 -0.39 -14.14
CA LEU A 272 10.82 0.14 -15.49
C LEU A 272 9.93 -0.77 -16.33
N VAL A 273 10.12 -2.09 -16.24
CA VAL A 273 9.26 -3.08 -16.92
C VAL A 273 7.85 -3.06 -16.33
N SER A 274 7.73 -3.00 -15.01
CA SER A 274 6.44 -2.86 -14.33
C SER A 274 5.74 -1.57 -14.77
N LEU A 275 6.48 -0.46 -14.86
CA LEU A 275 5.98 0.81 -15.39
C LEU A 275 5.47 0.68 -16.83
N ALA A 276 6.21 -0.01 -17.71
CA ALA A 276 5.81 -0.22 -19.10
C ALA A 276 4.54 -1.09 -19.24
N ILE A 277 4.40 -2.14 -18.42
CA ILE A 277 3.19 -2.96 -18.37
C ILE A 277 2.00 -2.12 -17.88
N VAL A 278 2.19 -1.33 -16.81
CA VAL A 278 1.16 -0.41 -16.33
C VAL A 278 0.75 0.58 -17.42
N VAL A 279 1.70 1.19 -18.12
CA VAL A 279 1.44 2.10 -19.25
C VAL A 279 0.71 1.39 -20.39
N GLY A 280 1.08 0.15 -20.72
CA GLY A 280 0.45 -0.65 -21.77
C GLY A 280 -0.97 -1.07 -21.43
N VAL A 281 -1.22 -1.52 -20.20
CA VAL A 281 -2.56 -1.82 -19.70
C VAL A 281 -3.39 -0.56 -19.66
N MET A 282 -2.85 0.55 -19.17
CA MET A 282 -3.52 1.86 -19.18
C MET A 282 -3.84 2.32 -20.60
N TRP A 283 -2.97 2.10 -21.58
CA TRP A 283 -3.22 2.42 -23.00
C TRP A 283 -4.28 1.51 -23.64
N LEU A 284 -4.27 0.21 -23.32
CA LEU A 284 -5.27 -0.75 -23.80
C LEU A 284 -6.65 -0.42 -23.23
N LEU A 285 -6.71 -0.17 -21.91
CA LEU A 285 -7.92 0.29 -21.24
C LEU A 285 -8.35 1.62 -21.88
N TRP A 286 -7.45 2.59 -22.04
CA TRP A 286 -7.73 3.87 -22.70
C TRP A 286 -8.35 3.69 -24.10
N ASN A 287 -7.85 2.75 -24.91
CA ASN A 287 -8.40 2.48 -26.24
C ASN A 287 -9.78 1.78 -26.20
N ILE A 288 -10.00 0.85 -25.28
CA ILE A 288 -11.30 0.17 -25.11
C ILE A 288 -12.37 1.17 -24.62
N PHE A 289 -11.97 2.12 -23.78
CA PHE A 289 -12.87 3.07 -23.14
C PHE A 289 -12.99 4.42 -23.88
N ARG A 290 -12.22 4.63 -24.96
CA ARG A 290 -12.29 5.81 -25.83
C ARG A 290 -13.67 6.04 -26.46
N GLU A 291 -14.53 5.02 -26.51
CA GLU A 291 -15.88 5.09 -27.06
C GLU A 291 -16.96 5.52 -26.03
N TRP A 292 -16.61 5.71 -24.75
CA TRP A 292 -17.53 6.05 -23.66
C TRP A 292 -17.34 7.52 -23.20
N GLU A 293 -17.66 8.46 -24.08
CA GLU A 293 -17.23 9.87 -24.02
C GLU A 293 -17.83 10.76 -22.90
N GLY A 294 -18.73 10.25 -22.05
CA GLY A 294 -19.45 11.09 -21.06
C GLY A 294 -18.99 10.98 -19.60
N ILE A 295 -18.59 9.78 -19.14
CA ILE A 295 -18.23 9.48 -17.74
C ILE A 295 -17.11 8.42 -17.73
N ALA A 296 -16.05 8.69 -18.51
CA ALA A 296 -15.18 7.68 -19.12
C ALA A 296 -14.25 6.90 -18.17
N CYS A 297 -13.87 7.44 -17.01
CA CYS A 297 -12.83 6.82 -16.17
C CYS A 297 -13.38 5.85 -15.11
N ILE A 298 -14.59 6.07 -14.60
CA ILE A 298 -15.09 5.31 -13.44
C ILE A 298 -15.42 3.86 -13.80
N GLY A 299 -16.00 3.62 -14.97
CA GLY A 299 -16.32 2.28 -15.48
C GLY A 299 -15.11 1.34 -15.57
N PRO A 300 -14.06 1.68 -16.33
CA PRO A 300 -12.81 0.91 -16.39
C PRO A 300 -12.21 0.61 -15.02
N ILE A 301 -12.10 1.65 -14.18
CA ILE A 301 -11.50 1.55 -12.85
C ILE A 301 -12.32 0.59 -11.98
N GLY A 302 -13.65 0.73 -11.99
CA GLY A 302 -14.56 -0.17 -11.29
C GLY A 302 -14.45 -1.62 -11.77
N LEU A 303 -14.35 -1.86 -13.07
CA LEU A 303 -14.21 -3.22 -13.62
C LEU A 303 -12.86 -3.86 -13.25
N MET A 304 -11.77 -3.11 -13.32
CA MET A 304 -10.45 -3.59 -12.92
C MET A 304 -10.41 -3.87 -11.41
N SER A 305 -10.93 -2.96 -10.60
CA SER A 305 -11.08 -3.13 -9.16
C SER A 305 -11.93 -4.34 -8.79
N LEU A 306 -13.00 -4.62 -9.56
CA LEU A 306 -13.83 -5.82 -9.40
C LEU A 306 -13.04 -7.10 -9.69
N GLY A 307 -12.30 -7.17 -10.79
CA GLY A 307 -11.48 -8.33 -11.13
C GLY A 307 -10.43 -8.63 -10.06
N LEU A 308 -9.77 -7.59 -9.55
CA LEU A 308 -8.79 -7.70 -8.47
C LEU A 308 -9.43 -8.16 -7.15
N SER A 309 -10.60 -7.61 -6.80
CA SER A 309 -11.35 -8.00 -5.60
C SER A 309 -11.84 -9.46 -5.66
N ILE A 310 -12.28 -9.93 -6.84
CA ILE A 310 -12.60 -11.36 -7.06
C ILE A 310 -11.35 -12.21 -6.82
N GLY A 311 -10.19 -11.80 -7.35
CA GLY A 311 -8.93 -12.48 -7.09
C GLY A 311 -8.58 -12.54 -5.60
N THR A 312 -8.72 -11.44 -4.87
CA THR A 312 -8.56 -11.39 -3.40
C THR A 312 -9.48 -12.39 -2.70
N LEU A 313 -10.75 -12.48 -3.08
CA LEU A 313 -11.70 -13.45 -2.50
C LEU A 313 -11.33 -14.90 -2.82
N VAL A 314 -10.88 -15.18 -4.05
CA VAL A 314 -10.44 -16.53 -4.46
C VAL A 314 -9.23 -16.97 -3.63
N GLU A 315 -8.23 -16.10 -3.46
CA GLU A 315 -7.05 -16.41 -2.65
C GLU A 315 -7.38 -16.53 -1.16
N LEU A 316 -8.32 -15.73 -0.63
CA LEU A 316 -8.84 -15.91 0.73
C LEU A 316 -9.50 -17.30 0.90
N VAL A 317 -10.36 -17.71 -0.03
CA VAL A 317 -11.00 -19.03 0.03
C VAL A 317 -9.96 -20.15 -0.03
N ARG A 318 -8.97 -20.04 -0.92
CA ARG A 318 -7.87 -21.01 -1.03
C ARG A 318 -7.07 -21.09 0.27
N MET A 319 -6.72 -19.94 0.85
CA MET A 319 -6.02 -19.85 2.12
C MET A 319 -6.83 -20.51 3.26
N GLN A 320 -8.15 -20.28 3.33
CA GLN A 320 -9.03 -20.94 4.31
C GLN A 320 -9.10 -22.46 4.12
N GLN A 321 -9.17 -22.93 2.87
CA GLN A 321 -9.15 -24.36 2.56
C GLN A 321 -7.83 -24.99 3.02
N THR A 322 -6.69 -24.42 2.63
CA THR A 322 -5.36 -24.91 3.04
C THR A 322 -5.24 -24.94 4.56
N ARG A 323 -5.67 -23.87 5.25
CA ARG A 323 -5.70 -23.83 6.72
C ARG A 323 -6.58 -24.90 7.34
N THR A 324 -7.80 -25.09 6.85
CA THR A 324 -8.75 -26.09 7.39
C THR A 324 -8.19 -27.51 7.27
N ILE A 325 -7.51 -27.79 6.15
CA ILE A 325 -6.87 -29.08 5.93
C ILE A 325 -5.66 -29.24 6.87
N MET A 326 -4.80 -28.23 7.00
CA MET A 326 -3.68 -28.26 7.95
C MET A 326 -4.17 -28.48 9.40
N GLN A 327 -5.26 -27.81 9.80
CA GLN A 327 -5.90 -27.97 11.11
C GLN A 327 -6.40 -29.39 11.35
N HIS A 328 -7.08 -29.97 10.36
CA HIS A 328 -7.60 -31.32 10.46
C HIS A 328 -6.48 -32.35 10.66
N ILE A 329 -5.31 -32.09 10.05
CA ILE A 329 -4.18 -33.03 10.01
C ILE A 329 -3.29 -32.91 11.23
N ALA A 330 -2.91 -31.69 11.57
CA ALA A 330 -2.11 -31.42 12.75
C ALA A 330 -2.93 -31.64 14.04
N GLY A 331 -4.26 -31.60 13.95
CA GLY A 331 -5.15 -31.87 15.07
C GLY A 331 -4.89 -30.93 16.24
N PRO A 332 -4.66 -31.44 17.46
CA PRO A 332 -4.42 -30.60 18.64
C PRO A 332 -3.09 -29.82 18.57
N ASP A 333 -2.15 -30.24 17.72
CA ASP A 333 -0.85 -29.60 17.58
C ASP A 333 -0.89 -28.37 16.65
N PHE A 334 -2.01 -28.11 15.97
CA PHE A 334 -2.16 -26.91 15.16
C PHE A 334 -2.25 -25.66 16.05
N ALA A 335 -1.38 -24.68 15.79
CA ALA A 335 -1.22 -23.49 16.64
C ALA A 335 -2.34 -22.42 16.45
N ASP A 336 -3.62 -22.80 16.45
CA ASP A 336 -4.72 -21.85 16.15
C ASP A 336 -5.14 -21.00 17.34
N ASN A 337 -5.10 -21.59 18.54
CA ASN A 337 -5.70 -20.99 19.74
C ASN A 337 -4.78 -19.97 20.44
N GLN A 338 -3.69 -19.58 19.79
CA GLN A 338 -2.72 -18.65 20.36
C GLN A 338 -2.95 -17.25 19.80
N TRP A 339 -3.36 -16.34 20.69
CA TRP A 339 -3.47 -14.91 20.39
C TRP A 339 -2.14 -14.22 20.67
N GLY A 340 -1.44 -13.85 19.60
CA GLY A 340 -0.24 -13.02 19.68
C GLY A 340 -0.56 -11.53 19.77
N PHE A 341 0.38 -10.73 20.29
CA PHE A 341 0.27 -9.27 20.33
C PHE A 341 0.03 -8.67 18.93
N GLY A 342 0.76 -9.16 17.92
CA GLY A 342 0.60 -8.71 16.54
C GLY A 342 -0.81 -8.94 16.01
N GLN A 343 -1.46 -10.04 16.39
CA GLN A 343 -2.83 -10.34 15.98
C GLN A 343 -3.82 -9.31 16.54
N VAL A 344 -3.70 -9.00 17.83
CA VAL A 344 -4.56 -8.01 18.49
C VAL A 344 -4.35 -6.62 17.88
N VAL A 345 -3.09 -6.19 17.73
CA VAL A 345 -2.77 -4.89 17.13
C VAL A 345 -3.32 -4.78 15.71
N SER A 346 -3.25 -5.86 14.93
CA SER A 346 -3.75 -5.86 13.56
C SER A 346 -5.26 -5.66 13.45
N LEU A 347 -6.06 -6.09 14.44
CA LEU A 347 -7.49 -5.78 14.49
C LEU A 347 -7.73 -4.29 14.73
N PHE A 348 -6.91 -3.66 15.59
CA PHE A 348 -7.01 -2.23 15.88
C PHE A 348 -6.63 -1.34 14.69
N LEU A 349 -5.82 -1.82 13.75
CA LEU A 349 -5.53 -1.09 12.50
C LEU A 349 -6.80 -0.76 11.71
N TRP A 350 -7.83 -1.60 11.78
CA TRP A 350 -9.08 -1.39 11.03
C TRP A 350 -10.07 -0.45 11.71
N VAL A 351 -9.86 -0.12 12.99
CA VAL A 351 -10.78 0.70 13.79
C VAL A 351 -10.95 2.11 13.21
N PRO A 352 -9.89 2.85 12.82
CA PRO A 352 -10.05 4.17 12.21
C PRO A 352 -10.91 4.17 10.95
N VAL A 353 -10.71 3.20 10.06
CA VAL A 353 -11.51 3.05 8.82
C VAL A 353 -12.97 2.81 9.17
N CYS A 354 -13.25 1.88 10.09
CA CYS A 354 -14.62 1.57 10.50
C CYS A 354 -15.29 2.78 11.17
N ALA A 355 -14.58 3.48 12.04
CA ALA A 355 -15.08 4.66 12.75
C ALA A 355 -15.39 5.80 11.77
N GLN A 356 -14.50 6.08 10.82
CA GLN A 356 -14.72 7.08 9.78
C GLN A 356 -15.88 6.68 8.85
N ALA A 357 -15.95 5.41 8.42
CA ALA A 357 -17.04 4.93 7.58
C ALA A 357 -18.40 5.08 8.27
N ILE A 358 -18.50 4.71 9.55
CA ILE A 358 -19.69 4.90 10.38
C ILE A 358 -20.03 6.39 10.49
N TYR A 359 -19.04 7.24 10.79
CA TYR A 359 -19.24 8.68 10.92
C TYR A 359 -19.72 9.32 9.61
N TYR A 360 -19.07 9.05 8.49
CA TYR A 360 -19.39 9.64 7.20
C TYR A 360 -20.65 9.04 6.55
N CYS A 361 -20.90 7.74 6.67
CA CYS A 361 -22.08 7.12 6.05
C CYS A 361 -23.35 7.23 6.90
N LEU A 362 -23.25 7.23 8.24
CA LEU A 362 -24.44 7.28 9.11
C LEU A 362 -24.67 8.67 9.69
N PHE A 363 -23.65 9.31 10.26
CA PHE A 363 -23.86 10.56 10.99
C PHE A 363 -23.96 11.77 10.07
N VAL A 364 -23.12 11.88 9.03
CA VAL A 364 -23.14 13.04 8.12
C VAL A 364 -24.49 13.18 7.40
N PRO A 365 -25.08 12.14 6.78
CA PRO A 365 -26.39 12.28 6.15
C PRO A 365 -27.49 12.62 7.16
N ILE A 366 -27.45 12.08 8.38
CA ILE A 366 -28.44 12.39 9.43
C ILE A 366 -28.34 13.86 9.87
N ILE A 367 -27.12 14.39 9.99
CA ILE A 367 -26.87 15.78 10.40
C ILE A 367 -27.20 16.75 9.26
N GLU A 368 -26.80 16.41 8.03
CA GLU A 368 -26.89 17.30 6.88
C GLU A 368 -28.19 17.19 6.09
N THR A 369 -28.87 16.05 6.06
CA THR A 369 -30.13 15.85 5.33
C THR A 369 -31.31 15.52 6.24
N GLY A 370 -31.06 15.18 7.51
CA GLY A 370 -32.08 14.71 8.44
C GLY A 370 -32.92 15.83 9.09
N PRO A 371 -33.94 15.44 9.88
CA PRO A 371 -34.84 16.36 10.60
C PRO A 371 -34.10 17.28 11.58
N MET A 372 -32.86 16.94 11.96
CA MET A 372 -32.02 17.77 12.80
C MET A 372 -31.65 19.10 12.13
N GLN A 373 -31.51 19.12 10.80
CA GLN A 373 -31.30 20.38 10.08
C GLN A 373 -32.56 21.27 10.12
N ARG A 374 -33.77 20.67 10.16
CA ARG A 374 -35.03 21.41 10.41
C ARG A 374 -35.12 21.96 11.83
N LEU A 375 -34.45 21.36 12.81
CA LEU A 375 -34.33 21.87 14.18
C LEU A 375 -33.23 22.94 14.31
N ILE A 376 -32.12 22.78 13.58
CA ILE A 376 -30.98 23.69 13.62
C ILE A 376 -31.24 24.97 12.80
N GLN A 377 -31.99 24.90 11.70
CA GLN A 377 -32.40 26.06 10.89
C GLN A 377 -33.04 27.19 11.72
N PRO A 378 -34.10 26.95 12.52
CA PRO A 378 -34.72 27.99 13.34
C PRO A 378 -33.79 28.46 14.46
N LEU A 379 -32.92 27.58 14.99
CA LEU A 379 -31.91 27.98 15.98
C LEU A 379 -30.85 28.91 15.37
N LYS A 380 -30.33 28.58 14.18
CA LYS A 380 -29.41 29.44 13.42
C LYS A 380 -30.05 30.78 13.09
N ALA A 381 -31.32 30.80 12.67
CA ALA A 381 -32.05 32.03 12.44
C ALA A 381 -32.17 32.89 13.72
N ARG A 382 -32.47 32.26 14.86
CA ARG A 382 -32.53 32.94 16.17
C ARG A 382 -31.18 33.46 16.65
N ILE A 383 -30.12 32.66 16.50
CA ILE A 383 -28.75 33.06 16.80
C ILE A 383 -28.34 34.22 15.88
N ALA A 384 -28.63 34.16 14.59
CA ALA A 384 -28.35 35.26 13.66
C ALA A 384 -29.09 36.55 14.03
N THR A 385 -30.35 36.48 14.50
CA THR A 385 -31.05 37.66 15.02
C THR A 385 -30.46 38.18 16.34
N LEU A 386 -29.90 37.31 17.17
CA LEU A 386 -29.24 37.70 18.43
C LEU A 386 -27.85 38.32 18.21
N PHE A 387 -27.11 37.80 17.24
CA PHE A 387 -25.73 38.24 16.94
C PHE A 387 -25.66 39.31 15.84
N GLY A 388 -26.72 39.53 15.07
CA GLY A 388 -26.81 40.61 14.09
C GLY A 388 -26.50 42.01 14.68
N PRO A 389 -27.10 42.38 15.83
CA PRO A 389 -26.75 43.61 16.53
C PRO A 389 -25.28 43.67 16.96
N MET A 390 -24.70 42.52 17.34
CA MET A 390 -23.31 42.43 17.79
C MET A 390 -22.32 42.59 16.62
N GLN A 391 -22.59 41.97 15.47
CA GLN A 391 -21.79 42.20 14.25
C GLN A 391 -21.91 43.62 13.72
N TRP A 392 -23.09 44.23 13.82
CA TRP A 392 -23.27 45.66 13.53
C TRP A 392 -22.41 46.52 14.47
N LEU A 393 -22.36 46.18 15.75
CA LEU A 393 -21.56 46.89 16.76
C LEU A 393 -20.05 46.79 16.46
N ILE A 394 -19.57 45.60 16.08
CA ILE A 394 -18.17 45.37 15.69
C ILE A 394 -17.81 46.22 14.47
N ARG A 395 -18.64 46.23 13.41
CA ARG A 395 -18.40 47.07 12.23
C ARG A 395 -18.42 48.56 12.56
N ARG A 396 -19.26 48.99 13.50
CA ARG A 396 -19.31 50.37 14.01
C ARG A 396 -18.03 50.73 14.76
N LEU A 397 -17.53 49.83 15.60
CA LEU A 397 -16.27 49.99 16.33
C LEU A 397 -15.08 50.10 15.37
N ASP A 398 -14.98 49.22 14.37
CA ASP A 398 -13.91 49.29 13.37
C ASP A 398 -13.92 50.61 12.60
N ALA A 399 -15.10 51.10 12.21
CA ALA A 399 -15.24 52.40 11.55
C ALA A 399 -14.77 53.56 12.45
N ILE A 400 -15.08 53.51 13.75
CA ILE A 400 -14.62 54.52 14.72
C ILE A 400 -13.10 54.46 14.88
N ILE A 401 -12.54 53.26 15.03
CA ILE A 401 -11.08 53.05 15.17
C ILE A 401 -10.35 53.59 13.95
N ASN A 402 -10.81 53.27 12.73
CA ASN A 402 -10.20 53.77 11.49
C ASN A 402 -10.29 55.30 11.38
N THR A 403 -11.40 55.89 11.83
CA THR A 403 -11.56 57.35 11.84
C THR A 403 -10.59 58.02 12.83
N LEU A 404 -10.43 57.43 14.03
CA LEU A 404 -9.51 57.91 15.06
C LEU A 404 -8.05 57.78 14.63
N SER A 405 -7.67 56.65 14.01
CA SER A 405 -6.33 56.44 13.46
C SER A 405 -6.00 57.52 12.41
N GLY A 406 -6.91 57.78 11.47
CA GLY A 406 -6.71 58.83 10.47
C GLY A 406 -6.74 60.27 11.01
N GLN A 407 -7.28 60.50 12.22
CA GLN A 407 -7.13 61.79 12.91
C GLN A 407 -5.78 61.89 13.61
N MET A 408 -5.31 60.80 14.22
CA MET A 408 -4.00 60.72 14.88
C MET A 408 -2.87 60.99 13.88
N ASP A 409 -2.91 60.37 12.69
CA ASP A 409 -1.91 60.59 11.65
C ASP A 409 -1.85 62.04 11.18
N ARG A 410 -3.00 62.72 11.13
CA ARG A 410 -3.08 64.16 10.80
C ARG A 410 -2.52 65.06 11.89
N LEU A 411 -2.58 64.64 13.15
CA LEU A 411 -1.96 65.37 14.26
C LEU A 411 -0.44 65.16 14.30
N ILE A 412 0.03 63.97 13.92
CA ILE A 412 1.46 63.65 13.82
C ILE A 412 2.11 64.39 12.64
N GLN A 413 1.38 64.60 11.54
CA GLN A 413 1.87 65.33 10.36
C GLN A 413 1.81 66.87 10.48
N ARG A 414 1.47 67.46 11.64
CA ARG A 414 1.59 68.92 11.80
C ARG A 414 3.07 69.32 11.75
N PRO A 415 3.52 70.10 10.74
CA PRO A 415 4.91 70.52 10.66
C PRO A 415 5.16 71.59 11.73
N ASN A 416 6.22 71.41 12.52
CA ASN A 416 6.80 72.47 13.34
C ASN A 416 7.37 73.57 12.44
N ALA A 417 6.54 74.54 12.06
CA ALA A 417 6.96 75.73 11.35
C ALA A 417 7.57 76.74 12.34
N THR A 418 8.86 76.59 12.63
CA THR A 418 9.71 77.66 13.18
C THR A 418 11.17 77.39 12.78
N THR A 419 11.57 77.93 11.64
CA THR A 419 12.97 78.22 11.26
C THR A 419 12.89 79.41 10.31
N VAL A 420 13.02 80.63 10.84
CA VAL A 420 14.26 81.43 10.88
C VAL A 420 14.73 81.78 9.48
N ASP A 421 14.49 83.04 9.11
CA ASP A 421 15.03 83.74 7.96
C ASP A 421 16.56 83.72 7.98
N ASP A 422 17.16 83.21 6.91
CA ASP A 422 18.51 83.63 6.53
C ASP A 422 18.63 83.81 5.02
N LYS A 423 19.37 84.86 4.67
CA LYS A 423 19.24 85.64 3.45
C LYS A 423 20.42 85.39 2.49
N LYS A 424 20.10 85.31 1.19
CA LYS A 424 20.95 85.61 0.00
C LYS A 424 22.01 84.57 -0.45
N PRO A 425 22.56 84.63 -1.70
CA PRO A 425 22.09 85.29 -2.94
C PRO A 425 21.97 84.38 -4.18
N ASP A 426 21.30 84.92 -5.19
CA ASP A 426 21.20 84.47 -6.58
C ASP A 426 22.53 84.13 -7.26
N VAL A 427 22.54 83.01 -7.98
CA VAL A 427 23.26 82.83 -9.25
C VAL A 427 22.40 81.94 -10.15
N GLY A 428 21.95 82.49 -11.28
CA GLY A 428 21.17 81.76 -12.28
C GLY A 428 22.03 80.79 -13.09
N ASN A 429 21.39 79.80 -13.74
CA ASN A 429 21.49 79.63 -15.20
C ASN A 429 20.53 78.53 -15.71
N THR A 430 19.76 78.92 -16.72
CA THR A 430 19.35 78.19 -17.95
C THR A 430 19.35 76.66 -18.04
N GLY A 431 18.21 76.16 -18.55
CA GLY A 431 18.11 75.06 -19.53
C GLY A 431 18.32 73.66 -18.95
N ASP A 432 17.83 72.59 -19.54
CA ASP A 432 17.03 72.36 -20.72
C ASP A 432 16.51 70.91 -20.57
N THR A 433 15.53 70.57 -21.39
CA THR A 433 14.85 69.27 -21.52
C THR A 433 15.77 68.05 -21.57
N GLY A 434 15.27 66.90 -21.10
CA GLY A 434 15.88 65.60 -21.43
C GLY A 434 15.26 64.42 -20.70
N ASP A 435 14.30 63.77 -21.35
CA ASP A 435 14.00 62.36 -21.15
C ASP A 435 15.31 61.55 -21.23
N GLU A 436 15.58 60.66 -20.26
CA GLU A 436 16.23 59.41 -20.61
C GLU A 436 15.95 58.28 -19.61
N LYS A 437 15.67 57.12 -20.21
CA LYS A 437 15.55 55.81 -19.61
C LYS A 437 16.92 55.27 -19.18
N ALA A 438 16.81 54.26 -18.32
CA ALA A 438 17.63 53.05 -18.26
C ALA A 438 18.92 53.07 -17.43
N GLY A 439 19.11 51.93 -16.76
CA GLY A 439 20.34 51.49 -16.11
C GLY A 439 20.43 51.94 -14.66
N ASP A 440 20.92 51.15 -13.71
CA ASP A 440 21.43 49.79 -13.77
C ASP A 440 21.74 49.38 -12.32
N GLU A 441 21.91 48.08 -12.12
CA GLU A 441 22.88 47.49 -11.18
C GLU A 441 22.80 47.65 -9.64
N LYS A 442 23.06 46.47 -9.04
CA LYS A 442 23.83 46.19 -7.80
C LYS A 442 23.12 46.45 -6.47
N ALA A 443 23.39 45.72 -5.40
CA ALA A 443 24.07 44.46 -5.13
C ALA A 443 23.80 44.15 -3.64
N ASP A 444 23.99 42.88 -3.27
CA ASP A 444 24.47 42.41 -1.97
C ASP A 444 23.65 42.61 -0.68
N GLY A 445 23.60 41.52 0.10
CA GLY A 445 23.22 41.51 1.52
C GLY A 445 22.46 40.24 1.90
N LYS A 446 23.11 39.08 2.03
CA LYS A 446 23.75 38.60 3.27
C LYS A 446 22.75 38.38 4.42
N MET A 447 22.36 37.13 4.70
CA MET A 447 22.44 36.57 6.06
C MET A 447 22.19 35.05 6.04
N ALA A 448 23.17 34.33 6.57
CA ALA A 448 23.10 32.94 6.95
C ALA A 448 22.57 32.89 8.38
N ASP A 449 21.63 31.97 8.66
CA ASP A 449 21.36 31.53 10.02
C ASP A 449 21.59 30.02 10.10
N ASP A 450 22.52 29.70 10.99
CA ASP A 450 23.11 28.41 11.32
C ASP A 450 22.43 27.97 12.62
N GLU A 451 21.50 27.02 12.55
CA GLU A 451 20.85 26.46 13.74
C GLU A 451 21.34 25.03 13.98
N ARG A 452 22.45 24.93 14.72
CA ARG A 452 22.89 23.69 15.38
C ARG A 452 22.00 23.42 16.60
N ILE A 453 21.15 22.41 16.50
CA ILE A 453 20.53 21.79 17.67
C ILE A 453 21.48 20.74 18.24
N GLN A 454 22.01 21.05 19.42
CA GLN A 454 22.76 20.18 20.30
C GLN A 454 21.76 19.36 21.12
N THR A 455 21.76 18.04 20.96
CA THR A 455 21.05 17.11 21.87
C THR A 455 22.07 16.16 22.49
N ASP A 456 22.46 16.49 23.73
CA ASP A 456 23.03 15.56 24.70
C ASP A 456 21.91 14.69 25.27
N GLY A 457 22.13 13.38 25.36
CA GLY A 457 21.11 12.44 25.83
C GLY A 457 21.62 11.02 26.08
N SER A 458 22.58 10.91 27.01
CA SER A 458 22.72 9.82 28.01
C SER A 458 22.28 8.40 27.64
N ILE A 459 23.29 7.53 27.47
CA ILE A 459 23.21 6.07 27.51
C ILE A 459 23.24 5.61 28.98
N LEU A 460 22.29 4.76 29.38
CA LEU A 460 22.35 3.92 30.57
C LEU A 460 22.18 2.44 30.12
N PRO A 461 22.92 1.49 30.72
CA PRO A 461 22.86 0.08 30.33
C PRO A 461 21.85 -0.70 31.19
N ILE A 462 21.04 -1.55 30.55
CA ILE A 462 20.49 -2.79 31.10
C ILE A 462 20.63 -3.85 30.02
#